data_AF-K1LBM6-F1
#
_entry.id   AF-K1LBM6-F1
#
_cell.length_a   1.000
_cell.length_b   1.000
_cell.length_c   1.000
_cell.angle_alpha   90.00
_cell.angle_beta   90.00
_cell.angle_gamma   90.00
#
_symmetry.space_group_name_H-M   'P 1'
#
loop_
_entity.id
_entity.type
_entity.pdbx_description
1 polymer ?
#
loop_
_entity_poly.entity_id
_entity_poly.type
_entity_poly.pdbx_seq_one_letter_code
_entity_poly.pdbx_strand_id
1 'polypeptide(L)'
;MTTKDVVTVAIMIALFYAISIVIGMSMVAVPVVYIYGTAGIEMFIGAIFYLVAANRLNKHGLLFIWILIYGLITAAMGYVFMLPYFIGLAILCEIVMIGKDTYINPIRNMIGWSVYGAGMFMGIGVPCWIAWESYQKQALESGFADKALTLQYNLVSSPKLLLLGVTITVILSALGVLFAQKILKKHFKKAGILE
;
A
#
# COMPACT_ATOMS: atom_id res chain seq x y z
N MET A 1 3.35 -6.03 -20.85
CA MET A 1 3.27 -4.57 -20.58
C MET A 1 4.06 -3.83 -21.64
N THR A 2 3.53 -2.74 -22.16
CA THR A 2 4.22 -1.80 -23.06
C THR A 2 4.79 -0.63 -22.26
N THR A 3 5.71 0.15 -22.85
CA THR A 3 6.25 1.37 -22.21
C THR A 3 5.14 2.33 -21.75
N LYS A 4 4.08 2.49 -22.55
CA LYS A 4 2.92 3.34 -22.20
C LYS A 4 2.15 2.81 -20.98
N ASP A 5 2.05 1.48 -20.86
CA ASP A 5 1.41 0.85 -19.69
C ASP A 5 2.23 1.13 -18.42
N VAL A 6 3.56 0.98 -18.49
CA VAL A 6 4.47 1.25 -17.36
C VAL A 6 4.36 2.71 -16.91
N VAL A 7 4.38 3.65 -17.87
CA VAL A 7 4.20 5.09 -17.58
C VAL A 7 2.85 5.35 -16.91
N THR A 8 1.78 4.68 -17.34
CA THR A 8 0.46 4.81 -16.71
C THR A 8 0.47 4.33 -15.25
N VAL A 9 1.09 3.18 -14.98
CA VAL A 9 1.26 2.68 -13.59
C VAL A 9 2.09 3.66 -12.77
N ALA A 10 3.19 4.17 -13.32
CA ALA A 10 4.07 5.14 -12.65
C ALA A 10 3.35 6.44 -12.27
N ILE A 11 2.49 6.96 -13.15
CA ILE A 11 1.68 8.15 -12.86
C ILE A 11 0.68 7.85 -11.73
N MET A 12 -0.03 6.72 -11.79
CA MET A 12 -1.05 6.38 -10.80
C MET A 12 -0.47 6.14 -9.43
N ILE A 13 0.69 5.48 -9.35
CA ILE A 13 1.38 5.29 -8.08
C ILE A 13 1.99 6.59 -7.55
N ALA A 14 2.50 7.48 -8.41
CA ALA A 14 2.99 8.78 -7.98
C ALA A 14 1.86 9.63 -7.36
N LEU A 15 0.67 9.62 -7.96
CA LEU A 15 -0.52 10.29 -7.40
C LEU A 15 -0.95 9.67 -6.07
N PHE A 16 -0.96 8.33 -5.98
CA PHE A 16 -1.22 7.64 -4.73
C PHE A 16 -0.20 8.03 -3.66
N TYR A 17 1.09 8.00 -3.99
CA TYR A 17 2.18 8.31 -3.06
C TYR A 17 2.12 9.74 -2.55
N ALA A 18 1.80 10.72 -3.41
CA ALA A 18 1.60 12.11 -3.01
C ALA A 18 0.48 12.23 -1.95
N ILE A 19 -0.61 11.49 -2.12
CA ILE A 19 -1.70 11.44 -1.14
C ILE A 19 -1.29 10.71 0.13
N SER A 20 -0.54 9.61 0.03
CA SER A 20 0.01 8.91 1.19
C SER A 20 0.88 9.82 2.05
N ILE A 21 1.72 10.67 1.44
CA ILE A 21 2.51 11.67 2.19
C ILE A 21 1.58 12.60 2.98
N VAL A 22 0.52 13.13 2.36
CA VAL A 22 -0.43 14.02 3.03
C VAL A 22 -1.15 13.32 4.18
N ILE A 23 -1.59 12.07 3.97
CA ILE A 23 -2.24 11.25 5.01
C ILE A 23 -1.26 11.01 6.15
N GLY A 24 -0.05 10.53 5.85
CA GLY A 24 1.00 10.27 6.82
C GLY A 24 1.28 11.50 7.68
N MET A 25 1.55 12.66 7.06
CA MET A 25 1.79 13.92 7.76
C MET A 25 0.62 14.34 8.65
N SER A 26 -0.62 14.17 8.19
CA SER A 26 -1.81 14.55 8.97
C SER A 26 -2.02 13.68 10.20
N MET A 27 -1.54 12.42 10.18
CA MET A 27 -1.76 11.45 11.25
C MET A 27 -0.65 11.46 12.30
N VAL A 28 0.52 12.07 12.04
CA VAL A 28 1.66 12.13 12.98
C VAL A 28 1.26 12.69 14.36
N ALA A 29 0.31 13.64 14.40
CA ALA A 29 -0.19 14.24 15.64
C ALA A 29 -0.91 13.24 16.56
N VAL A 30 -1.39 12.11 16.03
CA VAL A 30 -2.11 11.08 16.78
C VAL A 30 -1.41 9.72 16.62
N PRO A 31 -0.40 9.40 17.45
CA PRO A 31 0.45 8.22 17.29
C PRO A 31 -0.28 6.88 17.15
N VAL A 32 -1.43 6.72 17.82
CA VAL A 32 -2.24 5.49 17.71
C VAL A 32 -2.82 5.35 16.30
N VAL A 33 -3.41 6.41 15.75
CA VAL A 33 -3.95 6.40 14.40
C VAL A 33 -2.81 6.29 13.39
N TYR A 34 -1.69 6.95 13.65
CA TYR A 34 -0.50 6.87 12.82
C TYR A 34 -0.01 5.42 12.65
N ILE A 35 0.14 4.67 13.74
CA ILE A 35 0.71 3.32 13.75
C ILE A 35 -0.28 2.25 13.28
N TYR A 36 -1.54 2.32 13.70
CA TYR A 36 -2.53 1.25 13.42
C TYR A 36 -3.50 1.58 12.28
N GLY A 37 -3.68 2.86 11.94
CA GLY A 37 -4.72 3.33 11.03
C GLY A 37 -4.23 3.82 9.68
N THR A 38 -3.05 4.46 9.62
CA THR A 38 -2.53 5.12 8.41
C THR A 38 -2.51 4.20 7.20
N ALA A 39 -1.93 3.00 7.32
CA ALA A 39 -1.87 2.04 6.22
C ALA A 39 -3.28 1.68 5.68
N GLY A 40 -4.26 1.50 6.57
CA GLY A 40 -5.63 1.22 6.16
C GLY A 40 -6.30 2.40 5.44
N ILE A 41 -6.07 3.63 5.92
CA ILE A 41 -6.60 4.85 5.29
C ILE A 41 -5.96 5.08 3.92
N GLU A 42 -4.65 4.88 3.82
CA GLU A 42 -3.92 4.93 2.55
C GLU A 42 -4.46 3.90 1.57
N MET A 43 -4.64 2.64 2.00
CA MET A 43 -5.22 1.62 1.13
C MET A 43 -6.66 1.95 0.72
N PHE A 44 -7.45 2.55 1.59
CA PHE A 44 -8.83 2.96 1.27
C PHE A 44 -8.86 3.98 0.13
N ILE A 45 -8.03 5.04 0.22
CA ILE A 45 -7.99 6.11 -0.79
C ILE A 45 -7.22 5.66 -2.03
N GLY A 46 -6.11 4.94 -1.83
CA GLY A 46 -5.24 4.40 -2.88
C GLY A 46 -5.95 3.44 -3.83
N ALA A 47 -6.99 2.75 -3.35
CA ALA A 47 -7.83 1.88 -4.17
C ALA A 47 -8.40 2.59 -5.41
N ILE A 48 -8.65 3.91 -5.35
CA ILE A 48 -9.14 4.69 -6.49
C ILE A 48 -8.11 4.67 -7.64
N PHE A 49 -6.86 5.05 -7.35
CA PHE A 49 -5.79 5.12 -8.34
C PHE A 49 -5.42 3.73 -8.86
N TYR A 50 -5.37 2.75 -7.97
CA TYR A 50 -5.17 1.36 -8.35
C TYR A 50 -6.24 0.87 -9.32
N LEU A 51 -7.53 1.10 -9.02
CA LEU A 51 -8.59 0.64 -9.91
C LEU A 51 -8.64 1.40 -11.23
N VAL A 52 -8.26 2.68 -11.27
CA VAL A 52 -8.09 3.42 -12.53
C VAL A 52 -7.03 2.73 -13.39
N ALA A 53 -5.87 2.40 -12.82
CA ALA A 53 -4.82 1.66 -13.53
C ALA A 53 -5.30 0.26 -13.97
N ALA A 54 -5.96 -0.46 -13.06
CA ALA A 54 -6.39 -1.84 -13.28
C ALA A 54 -7.42 -1.95 -14.41
N ASN A 55 -8.44 -1.08 -14.42
CA ASN A 55 -9.46 -1.07 -15.47
C ASN A 55 -8.90 -0.59 -16.81
N ARG A 56 -7.96 0.36 -16.81
CA ARG A 56 -7.36 0.88 -18.05
C ARG A 56 -6.40 -0.10 -18.70
N LEU A 57 -5.64 -0.85 -17.92
CA LEU A 57 -4.58 -1.70 -18.43
C LEU A 57 -5.01 -3.15 -18.60
N ASN A 58 -5.77 -3.71 -17.65
CA ASN A 58 -6.16 -5.12 -17.56
C ASN A 58 -5.03 -6.12 -17.91
N LYS A 59 -3.83 -5.91 -17.36
CA LYS A 59 -2.62 -6.68 -17.71
C LYS A 59 -1.90 -7.17 -16.45
N HIS A 60 -1.39 -8.40 -16.53
CA HIS A 60 -0.45 -8.95 -15.56
C HIS A 60 0.83 -8.12 -15.47
N GLY A 61 1.39 -8.04 -14.28
CA GLY A 61 2.53 -7.20 -13.94
C GLY A 61 2.16 -5.80 -13.42
N LEU A 62 0.88 -5.45 -13.36
CA LEU A 62 0.45 -4.15 -12.83
C LEU A 62 0.81 -4.02 -11.34
N LEU A 63 0.42 -4.98 -10.49
CA LEU A 63 0.78 -4.92 -9.07
C LEU A 63 2.28 -5.11 -8.88
N PHE A 64 2.93 -5.91 -9.73
CA PHE A 64 4.38 -6.06 -9.69
C PHE A 64 5.10 -4.72 -9.86
N ILE A 65 4.79 -3.99 -10.94
CA ILE A 65 5.42 -2.69 -11.21
C ILE A 65 4.99 -1.66 -10.16
N TRP A 66 3.73 -1.69 -9.72
CA TRP A 66 3.26 -0.83 -8.64
C TRP A 66 4.14 -0.98 -7.38
N ILE A 67 4.26 -2.21 -6.88
CA ILE A 67 5.03 -2.49 -5.66
C ILE A 67 6.53 -2.24 -5.87
N LEU A 68 7.05 -2.54 -7.06
CA LEU A 68 8.46 -2.30 -7.37
C LEU A 68 8.79 -0.80 -7.40
N ILE A 69 7.96 0.04 -8.00
CA ILE A 69 8.17 1.50 -7.98
C ILE A 69 8.14 2.01 -6.54
N TYR A 70 7.19 1.55 -5.73
CA TYR A 70 7.14 1.90 -4.31
C TYR A 70 8.42 1.49 -3.58
N GLY A 71 8.88 0.26 -3.80
CA GLY A 71 10.10 -0.27 -3.20
C GLY A 71 11.36 0.52 -3.62
N LEU A 72 11.44 0.93 -4.89
CA LEU A 72 12.54 1.77 -5.39
C LEU A 72 12.54 3.17 -4.77
N ILE A 73 11.37 3.80 -4.60
CA ILE A 73 11.24 5.08 -3.89
C ILE A 73 11.71 4.92 -2.44
N THR A 74 11.23 3.87 -1.77
CA THR A 74 11.60 3.56 -0.37
C THR A 74 13.10 3.30 -0.23
N ALA A 75 13.70 2.59 -1.20
CA ALA A 75 15.14 2.36 -1.25
C ALA A 75 15.94 3.65 -1.42
N ALA A 76 15.48 4.56 -2.29
CA ALA A 76 16.09 5.87 -2.50
C ALA A 76 16.03 6.75 -1.24
N MET A 77 15.05 6.52 -0.35
CA MET A 77 14.94 7.18 0.96
C MET A 77 15.85 6.57 2.04
N GLY A 78 16.71 5.60 1.70
CA GLY A 78 17.67 4.98 2.61
C GLY A 78 17.29 3.57 3.09
N TYR A 79 16.10 3.06 2.72
CA TYR A 79 15.62 1.73 3.12
C TYR A 79 15.91 0.66 2.04
N VAL A 80 17.10 0.68 1.44
CA VAL A 80 17.49 -0.25 0.35
C VAL A 80 17.32 -1.71 0.75
N PHE A 81 17.56 -2.04 2.02
CA PHE A 81 17.40 -3.39 2.56
C PHE A 81 15.94 -3.94 2.50
N MET A 82 14.94 -3.08 2.28
CA MET A 82 13.55 -3.48 2.06
C MET A 82 13.28 -3.98 0.64
N LEU A 83 14.18 -3.78 -0.32
CA LEU A 83 13.94 -4.17 -1.71
C LEU A 83 13.59 -5.66 -1.88
N PRO A 84 14.30 -6.62 -1.25
CA PRO A 84 13.92 -8.03 -1.33
C PRO A 84 12.51 -8.30 -0.80
N TYR A 85 12.10 -7.59 0.25
CA TYR A 85 10.74 -7.69 0.81
C TYR A 85 9.69 -7.23 -0.20
N PHE A 86 9.87 -6.05 -0.80
CA PHE A 86 8.94 -5.52 -1.79
C PHE A 86 8.89 -6.40 -3.06
N ILE A 87 10.02 -6.96 -3.50
CA ILE A 87 10.04 -7.91 -4.62
C ILE A 87 9.25 -9.18 -4.26
N GLY A 88 9.42 -9.71 -3.05
CA GLY A 88 8.64 -10.86 -2.57
C GLY A 88 7.13 -10.56 -2.53
N LEU A 89 6.75 -9.39 -2.01
CA LEU A 89 5.36 -8.93 -1.98
C LEU A 89 4.78 -8.72 -3.39
N ALA A 90 5.57 -8.16 -4.31
CA ALA A 90 5.21 -7.97 -5.71
C ALA A 90 4.88 -9.30 -6.39
N ILE A 91 5.73 -10.31 -6.20
CA ILE A 91 5.53 -11.66 -6.72
C ILE A 91 4.27 -12.28 -6.09
N LEU A 92 4.10 -12.18 -4.77
CA LEU A 92 2.93 -12.71 -4.07
C LEU A 92 1.62 -12.11 -4.62
N CYS A 93 1.59 -10.79 -4.80
CA CYS A 93 0.42 -10.10 -5.32
C CYS A 93 0.08 -10.51 -6.77
N GLU A 94 1.09 -10.69 -7.64
CA GLU A 94 0.85 -11.21 -8.98
C GLU A 94 0.37 -12.67 -8.98
N ILE A 95 0.92 -13.54 -8.10
CA ILE A 95 0.47 -14.93 -7.98
C ILE A 95 -1.03 -14.98 -7.64
N VAL A 96 -1.47 -14.15 -6.70
CA VAL A 96 -2.88 -14.03 -6.31
C VAL A 96 -3.75 -13.52 -7.47
N MET A 97 -3.17 -12.74 -8.37
CA MET A 97 -3.84 -12.18 -9.54
C MET A 97 -3.72 -13.03 -10.80
N ILE A 98 -3.14 -14.24 -10.74
CA ILE A 98 -3.08 -15.16 -11.89
C ILE A 98 -4.50 -15.52 -12.35
N GLY A 99 -4.73 -15.38 -13.65
CA GLY A 99 -6.01 -15.72 -14.29
C GLY A 99 -6.31 -14.84 -15.49
N LYS A 100 -7.47 -15.06 -16.10
CA LYS A 100 -8.00 -14.17 -17.14
C LYS A 100 -8.82 -13.06 -16.50
N ASP A 101 -8.66 -11.83 -17.00
CA ASP A 101 -9.49 -10.67 -16.65
C ASP A 101 -9.54 -10.37 -15.14
N THR A 102 -8.46 -10.71 -14.42
CA THR A 102 -8.38 -10.52 -12.98
C THR A 102 -8.34 -9.04 -12.60
N TYR A 103 -7.77 -8.18 -13.45
CA TYR A 103 -7.65 -6.74 -13.21
C TYR A 103 -8.90 -5.93 -13.57
N ILE A 104 -9.91 -6.55 -14.20
CA ILE A 104 -11.25 -5.94 -14.38
C ILE A 104 -12.30 -6.55 -13.46
N ASN A 105 -12.04 -7.75 -12.92
CA ASN A 105 -12.95 -8.40 -11.99
C ASN A 105 -12.92 -7.71 -10.61
N PRO A 106 -14.07 -7.17 -10.14
CA PRO A 106 -14.21 -6.50 -8.85
C PRO A 106 -13.66 -7.27 -7.64
N ILE A 107 -13.92 -8.57 -7.59
CA ILE A 107 -13.55 -9.44 -6.47
C ILE A 107 -12.06 -9.73 -6.51
N ARG A 108 -11.51 -9.98 -7.70
CA ARG A 108 -10.06 -10.20 -7.88
C ARG A 108 -9.26 -8.96 -7.51
N ASN A 109 -9.66 -7.78 -7.99
CA ASN A 109 -9.05 -6.51 -7.60
C ASN A 109 -9.13 -6.27 -6.09
N MET A 110 -10.25 -6.62 -5.46
CA MET A 110 -10.39 -6.52 -4.01
C MET A 110 -9.40 -7.43 -3.27
N ILE A 111 -9.26 -8.69 -3.72
CA ILE A 111 -8.31 -9.64 -3.13
C ILE A 111 -6.87 -9.15 -3.34
N GLY A 112 -6.49 -8.81 -4.58
CA GLY A 112 -5.13 -8.35 -4.89
C GLY A 112 -4.74 -7.10 -4.11
N TRP A 113 -5.62 -6.11 -4.05
CA TRP A 113 -5.39 -4.88 -3.28
C TRP A 113 -5.33 -5.13 -1.77
N SER A 114 -6.15 -6.05 -1.25
CA SER A 114 -6.12 -6.39 0.18
C SER A 114 -4.87 -7.17 0.57
N VAL A 115 -4.36 -8.05 -0.31
CA VAL A 115 -3.08 -8.75 -0.12
C VAL A 115 -1.93 -7.75 -0.13
N TYR A 116 -1.94 -6.80 -1.07
CA TYR A 116 -1.00 -5.69 -1.07
C TYR A 116 -1.07 -4.88 0.23
N GLY A 117 -2.26 -4.46 0.66
CA GLY A 117 -2.46 -3.72 1.90
C GLY A 117 -1.98 -4.46 3.15
N ALA A 118 -2.27 -5.76 3.25
CA ALA A 118 -1.76 -6.61 4.33
C ALA A 118 -0.23 -6.66 4.32
N GLY A 119 0.38 -6.82 3.14
CA GLY A 119 1.83 -6.76 2.96
C GLY A 119 2.42 -5.41 3.37
N MET A 120 1.80 -4.30 2.96
CA MET A 120 2.25 -2.96 3.35
C MET A 120 2.23 -2.76 4.87
N PHE A 121 1.18 -3.24 5.55
CA PHE A 121 1.12 -3.19 7.01
C PHE A 121 2.20 -4.06 7.67
N MET A 122 2.38 -5.30 7.18
CA MET A 122 3.45 -6.19 7.65
C MET A 122 4.85 -5.59 7.43
N GLY A 123 5.03 -4.84 6.35
CA GLY A 123 6.27 -4.13 6.02
C GLY A 123 6.69 -3.13 7.10
N ILE A 124 5.77 -2.56 7.87
CA ILE A 124 6.08 -1.67 9.00
C ILE A 124 6.91 -2.38 10.08
N GLY A 125 6.71 -3.69 10.25
CA GLY A 125 7.43 -4.48 11.25
C GLY A 125 8.82 -4.94 10.82
N VAL A 126 9.07 -5.02 9.51
CA VAL A 126 10.33 -5.56 8.97
C VAL A 126 11.57 -4.77 9.41
N PRO A 127 11.60 -3.42 9.40
CA PRO A 127 12.73 -2.65 9.93
C PRO A 127 12.95 -2.94 11.42
N CYS A 128 11.86 -3.09 12.18
CA CYS A 128 11.94 -3.35 13.60
C CYS A 128 12.48 -4.75 13.91
N TRP A 129 12.19 -5.77 13.09
CA TRP A 129 12.69 -7.13 13.32
C TRP A 129 14.14 -7.33 12.87
N ILE A 130 14.58 -6.64 11.82
CA ILE A 130 15.89 -6.86 11.21
C ILE A 130 16.92 -5.82 11.66
N ALA A 131 16.51 -4.61 11.97
CA ALA A 131 17.39 -3.47 12.23
C ALA A 131 16.90 -2.58 13.39
N TRP A 132 16.42 -3.18 14.49
CA TRP A 132 15.83 -2.47 15.63
C TRP A 132 16.68 -1.32 16.14
N GLU A 133 17.97 -1.54 16.42
CA GLU A 133 18.84 -0.51 17.01
C GLU A 133 19.04 0.69 16.06
N SER A 134 19.27 0.42 14.77
CA SER A 134 19.40 1.46 13.75
C SER A 134 18.08 2.20 13.54
N TYR A 135 16.95 1.49 13.57
CA TYR A 135 15.61 2.05 13.47
C TYR A 135 15.29 2.95 14.66
N GLN A 136 15.53 2.48 15.88
CA GLN A 136 15.28 3.23 17.11
C GLN A 136 16.10 4.51 17.15
N LYS A 137 17.39 4.44 16.80
CA LYS A 137 18.26 5.61 16.74
C LYS A 137 17.76 6.64 15.73
N GLN A 138 17.44 6.21 14.50
CA GLN A 138 16.90 7.10 13.46
C GLN A 138 15.53 7.69 13.85
N ALA A 139 14.65 6.91 14.48
CA ALA A 139 13.34 7.37 14.94
C ALA A 139 13.51 8.48 16.00
N LEU A 140 14.35 8.25 17.01
CA LEU A 140 14.62 9.24 18.05
C LEU A 140 15.28 10.51 17.47
N GLU A 141 16.25 10.36 16.57
CA GLU A 141 16.89 11.49 15.87
C GLU A 141 15.92 12.27 14.98
N SER A 142 14.90 11.60 14.41
CA SER A 142 13.85 12.22 13.58
C SER A 142 12.74 12.91 14.40
N GLY A 143 12.85 12.92 15.73
CA GLY A 143 11.88 13.56 16.62
C GLY A 143 10.61 12.74 16.87
N PHE A 144 10.67 11.42 16.66
CA PHE A 144 9.55 10.54 16.98
C PHE A 144 9.31 10.53 18.50
N ALA A 145 8.09 10.83 18.94
CA ALA A 145 7.75 10.83 20.36
C ALA A 145 7.96 9.42 20.95
N ASP A 146 8.47 9.34 22.19
CA ASP A 146 8.69 8.05 22.90
C ASP A 146 7.44 7.17 22.92
N LYS A 147 6.25 7.80 23.00
CA LYS A 147 4.96 7.12 22.94
C LYS A 147 4.73 6.41 21.59
N ALA A 148 5.12 7.01 20.48
CA ALA A 148 4.98 6.41 19.15
C ALA A 148 5.95 5.23 18.98
N LEU A 149 7.19 5.37 19.46
CA LEU A 149 8.18 4.28 19.48
C LEU A 149 7.69 3.09 20.34
N THR A 150 7.13 3.37 21.52
CA THR A 150 6.56 2.36 22.41
C THR A 150 5.38 1.63 21.77
N LEU A 151 4.48 2.36 21.10
CA LEU A 151 3.34 1.75 20.39
C LEU A 151 3.83 0.88 19.23
N GLN A 152 4.85 1.32 18.50
CA GLN A 152 5.42 0.54 17.42
C GLN A 152 6.12 -0.72 17.93
N TYR A 153 6.87 -0.64 19.02
CA TYR A 153 7.43 -1.81 19.69
C TYR A 153 6.33 -2.80 20.09
N ASN A 154 5.26 -2.31 20.73
CA ASN A 154 4.13 -3.16 21.12
C ASN A 154 3.44 -3.81 19.92
N LEU A 155 3.29 -3.08 18.81
CA LEU A 155 2.74 -3.60 17.57
C LEU A 155 3.59 -4.78 17.05
N VAL A 156 4.91 -4.63 17.00
CA VAL A 156 5.80 -5.65 16.41
C VAL A 156 6.09 -6.83 17.35
N SER A 157 5.97 -6.62 18.67
CA SER A 157 6.19 -7.65 19.69
C SER A 157 4.93 -8.46 20.03
N SER A 158 3.73 -7.97 19.67
CA SER A 158 2.46 -8.63 19.97
C SER A 158 1.79 -9.17 18.70
N PRO A 159 1.77 -10.49 18.49
CA PRO A 159 1.08 -11.10 17.34
C PRO A 159 -0.39 -10.71 17.24
N LYS A 160 -1.05 -10.47 18.39
CA LYS A 160 -2.46 -10.04 18.44
C LYS A 160 -2.65 -8.64 17.87
N LEU A 161 -1.76 -7.69 18.19
CA LEU A 161 -1.86 -6.31 17.70
C LEU A 161 -1.52 -6.22 16.21
N LEU A 162 -0.54 -7.01 15.78
CA LEU A 162 -0.19 -7.13 14.37
C LEU A 162 -1.34 -7.74 13.56
N LEU A 163 -1.97 -8.83 14.04
CA LEU A 163 -3.16 -9.39 13.41
C LEU A 163 -4.33 -8.40 13.37
N LEU A 164 -4.53 -7.63 14.43
CA LEU A 164 -5.56 -6.60 14.48
C LEU A 164 -5.32 -5.52 13.41
N GLY A 165 -4.10 -5.00 13.31
CA GLY A 165 -3.74 -3.98 12.32
C GLY A 165 -3.82 -4.47 10.88
N VAL A 166 -3.38 -5.71 10.61
CA VAL A 166 -3.59 -6.36 9.30
C VAL A 166 -5.08 -6.48 8.99
N THR A 167 -5.88 -6.93 9.95
CA THR A 167 -7.34 -7.09 9.76
C THR A 167 -8.02 -5.77 9.44
N ILE A 168 -7.70 -4.70 10.19
CA ILE A 168 -8.21 -3.35 9.93
C ILE A 168 -7.80 -2.89 8.52
N THR A 169 -6.54 -3.08 8.15
CA THR A 169 -6.01 -2.69 6.84
C THR A 169 -6.70 -3.44 5.71
N VAL A 170 -6.92 -4.75 5.85
CA VAL A 170 -7.64 -5.57 4.87
C VAL A 170 -9.09 -5.12 4.71
N ILE A 171 -9.79 -4.86 5.82
CA ILE A 171 -11.18 -4.37 5.79
C ILE A 171 -11.24 -3.02 5.07
N LEU A 172 -10.38 -2.08 5.43
CA LEU A 172 -10.33 -0.76 4.79
C LEU A 172 -9.91 -0.83 3.31
N SER A 173 -8.99 -1.73 2.96
CA SER A 173 -8.61 -1.98 1.56
C SER A 173 -9.80 -2.47 0.75
N ALA A 174 -10.56 -3.44 1.27
CA ALA A 174 -11.74 -3.97 0.61
C ALA A 174 -12.85 -2.91 0.47
N LEU A 175 -13.12 -2.16 1.53
CA LEU A 175 -14.07 -1.05 1.50
C LEU A 175 -13.64 0.05 0.51
N GLY A 176 -12.34 0.33 0.44
CA GLY A 176 -11.75 1.26 -0.52
C GLY A 176 -12.01 0.84 -1.96
N VAL A 177 -11.84 -0.45 -2.27
CA VAL A 177 -12.16 -1.00 -3.60
C VAL A 177 -13.64 -0.87 -3.92
N LEU A 178 -14.54 -1.17 -2.98
CA LEU A 178 -15.99 -0.99 -3.18
C LEU A 178 -16.36 0.48 -3.42
N PHE A 179 -15.75 1.40 -2.66
CA PHE A 179 -15.94 2.83 -2.80
C PHE A 179 -15.42 3.34 -4.16
N ALA A 180 -14.20 2.98 -4.52
CA ALA A 180 -13.57 3.33 -5.77
C ALA A 180 -14.36 2.82 -6.98
N GLN A 181 -14.91 1.60 -6.92
CA GLN A 181 -15.79 1.07 -7.96
C GLN A 181 -17.05 1.92 -8.16
N LYS A 182 -17.65 2.43 -7.09
CA LYS A 182 -18.82 3.33 -7.18
C LYS A 182 -18.43 4.64 -7.88
N ILE A 183 -17.28 5.22 -7.54
CA ILE A 183 -16.77 6.44 -8.18
C ILE A 183 -16.50 6.21 -9.66
N LEU A 184 -15.80 5.12 -10.01
CA LEU A 184 -15.47 4.76 -11.39
C LEU A 184 -16.72 4.60 -12.27
N LYS A 185 -17.74 3.89 -11.76
CA LYS A 185 -19.02 3.74 -12.46
C LYS A 185 -19.76 5.06 -12.65
N LYS A 186 -19.73 5.94 -11.65
CA LYS A 186 -20.51 7.19 -11.66
C LYS A 186 -19.84 8.30 -12.47
N HIS A 187 -18.52 8.45 -12.38
CA HIS A 187 -17.79 9.59 -12.92
C HIS A 187 -16.92 9.24 -14.13
N PHE A 188 -16.18 8.12 -14.08
CA PHE A 188 -15.20 7.80 -15.11
C PHE A 188 -15.80 7.08 -16.32
N LYS A 189 -16.75 6.15 -16.10
CA LYS A 189 -17.47 5.51 -17.20
C LYS A 189 -18.35 6.51 -17.97
N LYS A 190 -18.88 7.53 -17.28
CA LYS A 190 -19.64 8.61 -17.93
C LYS A 190 -18.76 9.61 -18.68
N ALA A 191 -17.46 9.66 -18.39
CA ALA A 191 -16.51 10.58 -18.99
C ALA A 191 -15.68 9.96 -20.13
N GLY A 192 -15.93 8.70 -20.52
CA GLY A 192 -15.21 8.02 -21.61
C GLY A 192 -13.74 7.68 -21.31
N ILE A 193 -13.29 7.81 -20.06
CA ILE A 193 -11.88 7.61 -19.66
C ILE A 193 -11.50 6.12 -19.59
N LEU A 194 -12.50 5.23 -19.55
CA LEU A 194 -12.36 3.78 -19.40
C LEU A 194 -12.71 3.00 -20.68
N GLU A 195 -12.85 3.68 -21.82
CA GLU A 195 -13.02 3.05 -23.15
C GLU A 195 -11.68 2.72 -23.81
#